data_AF-A0A519QKM7-F1
#
_entry.id   AF-A0A519QKM7-F1
#
_cell.length_a   1.000
_cell.length_b   1.000
_cell.length_c   1.000
_cell.angle_alpha   90.00
_cell.angle_beta   90.00
_cell.angle_gamma   90.00
#
_symmetry.space_group_name_H-M   'P 1'
#
loop_
_entity.id
_entity.type
_entity.pdbx_description
1 polymer ?
#
loop_
_entity_poly.entity_id
_entity_poly.type
_entity_poly.pdbx_seq_one_letter_code
_entity_poly.pdbx_strand_id
1 'polypeptide(L)' 'DHWHGQAKNGNILPNATYYYHIKFRSGHEKTGWVYLNREVN' A
#
# COMPACT_ATOMS: atom_id res chain seq x y z
N ASP A 1 8.83 2.19 -11.06
CA ASP A 1 8.14 2.99 -10.03
C ASP A 1 7.50 2.10 -8.99
N HIS A 2 7.60 2.51 -7.72
CA HIS A 2 7.07 1.78 -6.58
C HIS A 2 5.93 2.58 -5.94
N TRP A 3 5.14 1.92 -5.09
CA TRP A 3 4.19 2.62 -4.25
C TRP A 3 4.93 3.25 -3.07
N HIS A 4 4.75 4.56 -2.87
CA HIS A 4 5.38 5.36 -1.81
C HIS A 4 4.38 5.75 -0.72
N GLY A 5 3.31 4.97 -0.53
CA GLY A 5 2.27 5.27 0.45
C GLY A 5 1.28 6.35 0.01
N GLN A 6 1.17 6.65 -1.30
CA GLN A 6 0.18 7.58 -1.82
C GLN A 6 -1.20 6.91 -1.99
N ALA A 7 -2.27 7.61 -1.62
CA ALA A 7 -3.64 7.24 -1.90
C ALA A 7 -4.00 7.51 -3.37
N LYS A 8 -5.14 6.97 -3.84
CA LYS A 8 -5.60 7.14 -5.22
C LYS A 8 -5.79 8.60 -5.63
N ASN A 9 -6.15 9.47 -4.68
CA ASN A 9 -6.31 10.90 -4.90
C ASN A 9 -5.01 11.70 -4.77
N GLY A 10 -3.85 11.03 -4.65
CA GLY A 10 -2.55 11.68 -4.49
C GLY A 10 -2.19 12.04 -3.04
N ASN A 11 -3.11 11.89 -2.08
CA ASN A 11 -2.83 12.20 -0.69
C ASN A 11 -1.80 11.22 -0.11
N ILE A 12 -0.91 11.74 0.72
CA ILE A 12 0.07 10.93 1.44
C ILE A 12 -0.62 10.29 2.65
N LEU A 13 -0.58 8.96 2.70
CA LEU A 13 -1.14 8.21 3.82
C LEU A 13 -0.26 8.36 5.08
N PRO A 14 -0.87 8.43 6.28
CA PRO A 14 -0.15 8.51 7.55
C PRO A 14 0.57 7.20 7.91
N ASN A 15 1.31 7.25 9.03
CA ASN A 15 1.88 6.07 9.66
C ASN A 15 0.78 5.15 10.17
N ALA A 16 0.63 3.97 9.57
CA ALA A 16 -0.36 2.98 9.99
C ALA A 16 -0.10 1.61 9.33
N THR A 17 -0.82 0.60 9.80
CA THR A 17 -0.92 -0.70 9.14
C THR A 17 -2.07 -0.68 8.13
N TYR A 18 -1.77 -0.98 6.88
CA TYR A 18 -2.73 -1.03 5.78
C TYR A 18 -2.94 -2.46 5.31
N TYR A 19 -4.17 -2.81 5.00
CA TYR A 19 -4.50 -4.05 4.30
C TYR A 19 -4.33 -3.85 2.78
N TYR A 20 -3.73 -4.83 2.11
CA TYR A 20 -3.68 -4.85 0.65
C TYR A 20 -4.38 -6.09 0.08
N HIS A 21 -4.92 -5.92 -1.13
CA HIS A 21 -5.46 -7.00 -1.95
C HIS A 21 -5.00 -6.80 -3.40
N ILE A 22 -4.27 -7.77 -3.92
CA ILE A 22 -3.74 -7.79 -5.29
C ILE A 22 -4.42 -8.92 -6.04
N LYS A 23 -5.06 -8.57 -7.16
CA LYS A 23 -5.62 -9.54 -8.11
C LYS A 23 -4.77 -9.56 -9.37
N PHE A 24 -4.20 -10.72 -9.69
CA PHE A 24 -3.47 -10.92 -10.92
C PHE A 24 -4.44 -11.26 -12.06
N ARG A 25 -4.12 -10.86 -13.30
CA ARG A 25 -4.95 -11.19 -14.47
C ARG A 25 -5.10 -12.70 -14.70
N SER A 26 -4.16 -13.49 -14.19
CA SER A 26 -4.22 -14.96 -14.18
C SER A 26 -5.22 -15.55 -13.19
N GLY A 27 -5.91 -14.72 -12.40
CA GLY A 27 -6.90 -15.16 -11.41
C GLY A 27 -6.33 -15.47 -10.03
N HIS A 28 -5.00 -15.48 -9.87
CA HIS A 28 -4.39 -15.59 -8.54
C HIS A 28 -4.63 -14.32 -7.74
N GLU A 29 -4.83 -14.46 -6.42
CA GLU A 29 -4.98 -13.34 -5.50
C GLU A 29 -3.91 -13.41 -4.40
N LYS A 30 -3.47 -12.23 -3.93
CA LYS A 30 -2.59 -12.09 -2.77
C LYS A 30 -3.13 -11.02 -1.84
N THR A 31 -3.19 -11.32 -0.56
CA THR A 31 -3.63 -10.41 0.50
C THR A 31 -2.58 -10.33 1.60
N GLY A 32 -2.66 -9.29 2.42
CA GLY A 32 -1.78 -9.15 3.57
C GLY A 32 -1.86 -7.78 4.20
N TRP A 33 -0.97 -7.58 5.16
CA TRP A 33 -0.82 -6.33 5.89
C TRP A 33 0.55 -5.73 5.58
N VAL A 34 0.59 -4.42 5.42
CA VAL A 34 1.83 -3.65 5.30
C VAL A 34 1.83 -2.56 6.35
N TYR A 35 2.91 -2.46 7.13
CA TYR A 35 3.13 -1.32 7.99
C TYR A 35 3.84 -0.23 7.20
N LEU A 36 3.22 0.94 7.08
CA LEU A 36 3.79 2.11 6.43
C LEU A 36 4.44 3.00 7.49
N ASN A 37 5.76 3.09 7.45
CA ASN A 37 6.54 4.01 8.27
C ASN A 37 7.06 5.17 7.40
N ARG A 38 6.74 6.39 7.82
CA ARG A 38 7.26 7.66 7.36
C ARG A 38 8.35 8.04 8.35
N GLU A 39 9.60 7.74 8.00
CA GLU A 39 10.71 8.42 8.65
C GLU A 39 10.58 9.91 8.32
N VAL A 40 10.33 10.72 9.35
CA VAL A 40 10.45 12.17 9.27
C VAL A 40 11.90 12.45 9.64
N ASN A 41 12.74 12.70 8.64
CA ASN A 41 14.09 13.26 8.86
C ASN A 41 14.01 14.75 9.13
#